data_AF-A0A2C0ZI28-F1
#
_entry.id   AF-A0A2C0ZI28-F1
#
_cell.length_a   1.000
_cell.length_b   1.000
_cell.length_c   1.000
_cell.angle_alpha   90.00
_cell.angle_beta   90.00
_cell.angle_gamma   90.00
#
_symmetry.space_group_name_H-M   'P 1'
#
loop_
_entity.id
_entity.type
_entity.pdbx_description
1 polymer ?
#
loop_
_entity_poly.entity_id
_entity_poly.type
_entity_poly.pdbx_seq_one_letter_code
_entity_poly.pdbx_strand_id
1 'polypeptide(L)'
;MTENFFANYEQFVVPPLYQIKREEQTFNPKDYAMYYILTVSLYDSLISDWNDAAKYNINVRKSIDHVLNDFNERKVGKYHLQLLEFENDKSYFVIALSIKNKIEKDKINEIISSYIEQLISNSFYIGQSWYWLIGQKGKRERKLFNISIKEYTH
;
A
#
# COMPACT_ATOMS: atom_id res chain seq x y z
N MET A 1 -19.98 -48.42 -9.83
CA MET A 1 -18.66 -47.91 -9.37
C MET A 1 -18.49 -46.56 -10.02
N THR A 2 -18.41 -45.48 -9.24
CA THR A 2 -18.17 -44.13 -9.74
C THR A 2 -16.69 -44.03 -10.10
N GLU A 3 -16.39 -44.08 -11.40
CA GLU A 3 -15.06 -43.78 -11.92
C GLU A 3 -14.62 -42.42 -11.39
N ASN A 4 -13.44 -42.36 -10.80
CA ASN A 4 -12.94 -41.16 -10.16
C ASN A 4 -12.53 -40.16 -11.25
N PHE A 5 -13.46 -39.29 -11.64
CA PHE A 5 -13.38 -38.39 -12.81
C PHE A 5 -12.11 -37.54 -12.86
N PHE A 6 -11.50 -37.24 -11.71
CA PHE A 6 -10.26 -36.46 -11.60
C PHE A 6 -9.00 -37.30 -11.36
N ALA A 7 -9.00 -38.61 -11.63
CA ALA A 7 -7.85 -39.48 -11.37
C ALA A 7 -6.54 -39.05 -12.06
N ASN A 8 -6.61 -38.23 -13.11
CA ASN A 8 -5.47 -37.73 -13.87
C ASN A 8 -5.15 -36.24 -13.62
N TYR A 9 -5.70 -35.61 -12.58
CA TYR A 9 -5.56 -34.16 -12.35
C TYR A 9 -4.09 -33.69 -12.30
N GLU A 10 -3.18 -34.53 -11.82
CA GLU A 10 -1.75 -34.25 -11.71
C GLU A 10 -1.10 -33.91 -13.06
N GLN A 11 -1.62 -34.45 -14.17
CA GLN A 11 -1.16 -34.13 -15.53
C GLN A 11 -1.48 -32.69 -15.95
N PHE A 12 -2.41 -32.03 -15.25
CA PHE A 12 -2.85 -30.67 -15.51
C PHE A 12 -2.33 -29.68 -14.46
N VAL A 13 -1.63 -30.16 -13.43
CA VAL A 13 -0.99 -29.30 -12.44
C VAL A 13 0.25 -28.69 -13.08
N VAL A 14 0.16 -27.39 -13.38
CA VAL A 14 1.35 -26.59 -13.70
C VAL A 14 1.91 -26.08 -12.38
N PRO A 15 3.02 -26.67 -11.85
CA PRO A 15 3.64 -26.14 -10.67
C PRO A 15 4.09 -24.70 -10.97
N PRO A 16 3.91 -23.75 -10.04
CA PRO A 16 4.34 -22.38 -10.26
C PRO A 16 5.84 -22.39 -10.59
N LEU A 17 6.17 -21.95 -11.81
CA LEU A 17 7.55 -21.76 -12.24
C LEU A 17 8.19 -20.79 -11.26
N TYR A 18 9.05 -21.33 -10.39
CA TYR A 18 10.03 -20.66 -9.55
C TYR A 18 9.67 -19.24 -9.10
N GLN A 19 9.50 -19.07 -7.78
CA GLN A 19 9.67 -17.78 -7.13
C GLN A 19 10.96 -17.14 -7.67
N ILE A 20 10.82 -16.19 -8.60
CA ILE A 20 11.93 -15.40 -9.09
C ILE A 20 12.48 -14.74 -7.83
N LYS A 21 13.66 -15.18 -7.36
CA LYS A 21 14.48 -14.39 -6.46
C LYS A 21 14.79 -13.13 -7.24
N ARG A 22 13.94 -12.11 -7.09
CA ARG A 22 14.19 -10.78 -7.64
C ARG A 22 15.44 -10.31 -6.95
N GLU A 23 16.49 -10.06 -7.72
CA GLU A 23 17.63 -9.29 -7.25
C GLU A 23 17.08 -8.03 -6.57
N GLU A 24 17.58 -7.73 -5.37
CA GLU A 24 17.26 -6.50 -4.66
C GLU A 24 17.64 -5.32 -5.56
N GLN A 25 16.70 -4.85 -6.37
CA GLN A 25 16.87 -3.61 -7.12
C GLN A 25 16.86 -2.48 -6.10
N THR A 26 18.04 -1.96 -5.77
CA THR A 26 18.19 -0.76 -4.98
C THR A 26 17.51 0.40 -5.70
N PHE A 27 16.61 1.10 -5.00
CA PHE A 27 15.90 2.25 -5.55
C PHE A 27 16.89 3.32 -6.04
N ASN A 28 16.77 3.69 -7.31
CA ASN A 28 17.51 4.79 -7.92
C ASN A 28 16.49 5.82 -8.44
N PRO A 29 16.42 7.03 -7.87
CA PRO A 29 15.49 8.06 -8.32
C PRO A 29 15.57 8.31 -9.82
N LYS A 30 16.78 8.32 -10.41
CA LYS A 30 16.97 8.62 -11.84
C LYS A 30 16.22 7.67 -12.79
N ASP A 31 15.81 6.50 -12.32
CA ASP A 31 15.03 5.55 -13.10
C ASP A 31 13.54 5.89 -13.19
N TYR A 32 13.09 6.95 -12.49
CA TYR A 32 11.69 7.36 -12.38
C TYR A 32 11.44 8.73 -13.00
N ALA A 33 10.29 8.87 -13.66
CA ALA A 33 9.96 10.04 -14.47
C ALA A 33 9.05 11.05 -13.75
N MET A 34 8.30 10.63 -12.73
CA MET A 34 7.36 11.48 -12.02
C MET A 34 7.37 11.18 -10.52
N TYR A 35 7.16 12.21 -9.71
CA TYR A 35 7.21 12.14 -8.25
C TYR A 35 6.01 12.85 -7.66
N TYR A 36 5.42 12.23 -6.64
CA TYR A 36 4.28 12.76 -5.92
C TYR A 36 4.50 12.62 -4.42
N ILE A 37 4.04 13.61 -3.67
CA ILE A 37 3.96 13.56 -2.21
C ILE A 37 2.52 13.22 -1.85
N LEU A 38 2.36 12.17 -1.06
CA LEU A 38 1.08 11.73 -0.53
C LEU A 38 1.07 11.95 0.98
N THR A 39 0.13 12.76 1.47
CA THR A 39 -0.12 12.89 2.90
C THR A 39 -1.29 11.99 3.25
N VAL A 40 -1.04 11.00 4.11
CA VAL A 40 -2.00 9.95 4.48
C VAL A 40 -2.43 10.15 5.92
N SER A 41 -3.72 10.39 6.12
CA SER A 41 -4.34 10.63 7.44
C SER A 41 -5.51 9.68 7.65
N LEU A 42 -5.83 9.33 8.91
CA LEU A 42 -6.98 8.46 9.20
C LEU A 42 -8.30 9.14 8.85
N TYR A 43 -9.21 8.39 8.21
CA TYR A 43 -10.60 8.79 8.03
C TYR A 43 -11.43 8.40 9.25
N ASP A 44 -12.31 9.28 9.72
CA ASP A 44 -13.15 9.02 10.91
C ASP A 44 -12.32 8.52 12.12
N SER A 45 -11.20 9.20 12.39
CA SER A 45 -10.18 8.75 13.35
C SER A 45 -10.72 8.63 14.79
N LEU A 46 -10.40 7.52 15.46
CA LEU A 46 -10.66 7.31 16.90
C LEU A 46 -9.45 7.66 17.77
N ILE A 47 -8.31 7.98 17.16
CA ILE A 47 -7.07 8.36 17.84
C ILE A 47 -6.67 9.78 17.46
N SER A 48 -6.03 10.50 18.38
CA SER A 48 -5.52 11.85 18.11
C SER A 48 -4.10 11.83 17.54
N ASP A 49 -3.30 10.85 17.96
CA ASP A 49 -1.92 10.62 17.54
C ASP A 49 -1.57 9.13 17.47
N TRP A 50 -0.41 8.78 16.90
CA TRP A 50 0.00 7.38 16.72
C TRP A 50 0.37 6.67 18.03
N ASN A 51 0.66 7.36 19.14
CA ASN A 51 0.91 6.69 20.42
C ASN A 51 -0.33 5.95 20.92
N ASP A 52 -1.52 6.51 20.64
CA ASP A 52 -2.79 5.90 21.00
C ASP A 52 -3.05 4.57 20.27
N ALA A 53 -2.42 4.33 19.12
CA ALA A 53 -2.59 3.09 18.35
C ALA A 53 -2.10 1.85 19.12
N ALA A 54 -1.18 2.02 20.08
CA ALA A 54 -0.71 0.93 20.93
C ALA A 54 -1.84 0.32 21.78
N LYS A 55 -2.89 1.09 22.11
CA LYS A 55 -4.09 0.61 22.81
C LYS A 55 -4.84 -0.47 22.02
N TYR A 56 -4.63 -0.51 20.71
CA TYR A 56 -5.21 -1.48 19.78
C TYR A 56 -4.21 -2.56 19.37
N ASN A 57 -3.06 -2.66 20.06
CA ASN A 57 -1.95 -3.55 19.71
C ASN A 57 -1.37 -3.31 18.31
N ILE A 58 -1.47 -2.09 17.80
CA ILE A 58 -0.96 -1.72 16.48
C ILE A 58 0.38 -1.00 16.64
N ASN A 59 1.44 -1.58 16.08
CA ASN A 59 2.72 -0.88 15.92
C ASN A 59 2.73 -0.16 14.56
N VAL A 60 2.34 1.11 14.58
CA VAL A 60 2.11 1.92 13.38
C VAL A 60 3.35 1.94 12.48
N ARG A 61 4.53 2.22 13.04
CA ARG A 61 5.77 2.31 12.27
C ARG A 61 6.09 0.99 11.58
N LYS A 62 6.05 -0.12 12.32
CA LYS A 62 6.31 -1.47 11.76
C LYS A 62 5.29 -1.83 10.68
N SER A 63 4.02 -1.49 10.88
CA SER A 63 2.96 -1.69 9.90
C SER A 63 3.20 -0.89 8.61
N ILE A 64 3.61 0.38 8.72
CA ILE A 64 3.96 1.20 7.56
C ILE A 64 5.12 0.57 6.80
N ASP A 65 6.23 0.26 7.48
CA ASP A 65 7.41 -0.32 6.86
C ASP A 65 7.07 -1.64 6.12
N HIS A 66 6.26 -2.51 6.75
CA HIS A 66 5.76 -3.73 6.12
C HIS A 66 4.94 -3.46 4.85
N VAL A 67 3.96 -2.56 4.92
CA VAL A 67 3.09 -2.25 3.77
C VAL A 67 3.87 -1.64 2.61
N LEU A 68 4.82 -0.75 2.90
CA LEU A 68 5.65 -0.12 1.87
C LEU A 68 6.59 -1.13 1.22
N ASN A 69 7.23 -2.00 2.01
CA ASN A 69 8.10 -3.06 1.48
C ASN A 69 7.30 -4.04 0.61
N ASP A 70 6.18 -4.56 1.10
CA ASP A 70 5.28 -5.44 0.33
C ASP A 70 4.83 -4.79 -0.98
N PHE A 71 4.47 -3.51 -0.94
CA PHE A 71 4.05 -2.77 -2.12
C PHE A 71 5.20 -2.68 -3.13
N ASN A 72 6.39 -2.27 -2.67
CA ASN A 72 7.57 -2.08 -3.50
C ASN A 72 8.01 -3.40 -4.13
N GLU A 73 8.03 -4.49 -3.37
CA GLU A 73 8.34 -5.83 -3.88
C GLU A 73 7.35 -6.28 -4.96
N ARG A 74 6.06 -5.99 -4.80
CA ARG A 74 5.04 -6.35 -5.80
C ARG A 74 5.08 -5.45 -7.04
N LYS A 75 5.54 -4.20 -6.89
CA LYS A 75 5.48 -3.15 -7.92
C LYS A 75 6.85 -2.72 -8.47
N VAL A 76 7.90 -3.49 -8.20
CA VAL A 76 9.27 -3.29 -8.72
C VAL A 76 9.24 -2.89 -10.19
N GLY A 77 9.98 -1.84 -10.53
CA GLY A 77 10.11 -1.35 -11.89
C GLY A 77 8.87 -0.65 -12.46
N LYS A 78 7.84 -0.34 -11.66
CA LYS A 78 6.70 0.50 -12.06
C LYS A 78 6.47 1.65 -11.09
N TYR A 79 6.38 1.32 -9.81
CA TYR A 79 6.11 2.27 -8.74
C TYR A 79 7.09 2.04 -7.59
N HIS A 80 7.38 3.09 -6.83
CA HIS A 80 8.12 2.99 -5.59
C HIS A 80 7.52 3.93 -4.55
N LEU A 81 7.31 3.44 -3.34
CA LEU A 81 6.87 4.22 -2.20
C LEU A 81 7.98 4.33 -1.17
N GLN A 82 8.17 5.52 -0.62
CA GLN A 82 9.13 5.79 0.44
C GLN A 82 8.50 6.63 1.54
N LEU A 83 8.69 6.23 2.80
CA LEU A 83 8.28 7.04 3.95
C LEU A 83 9.19 8.27 4.06
N LEU A 84 8.59 9.46 4.08
CA LEU A 84 9.30 10.73 4.23
C LEU A 84 9.16 11.30 5.64
N GLU A 85 7.95 11.28 6.18
CA GLU A 85 7.65 11.87 7.49
C GLU A 85 6.79 10.91 8.31
N PHE A 86 7.19 10.70 9.56
CA PHE A 86 6.45 9.97 10.57
C PHE A 86 6.83 10.49 11.96
N GLU A 87 5.87 11.07 12.67
CA GLU A 87 6.04 11.55 14.04
C GLU A 87 4.92 10.98 14.90
N ASN A 88 5.25 10.46 16.08
CA ASN A 88 4.31 9.72 16.91
C ASN A 88 3.19 10.57 17.49
N ASP A 89 3.39 11.88 17.61
CA ASP A 89 2.43 12.88 18.10
C ASP A 89 1.46 13.39 17.02
N LYS A 90 1.58 12.88 15.79
CA LYS A 90 0.66 13.13 14.68
C LYS A 90 -0.21 11.90 14.42
N SER A 91 -1.33 12.08 13.73
CA SER A 91 -2.20 10.99 13.21
C SER A 91 -2.22 10.94 11.67
N TYR A 92 -1.13 11.42 11.07
CA TYR A 92 -0.84 11.30 9.65
C TYR A 92 0.64 10.93 9.43
N PHE A 93 0.95 10.52 8.21
CA PHE A 93 2.31 10.31 7.74
C PHE A 93 2.42 10.73 6.28
N VAL A 94 3.66 10.97 5.81
CA VAL A 94 3.91 11.44 4.45
C VAL A 94 4.76 10.42 3.70
N ILE A 95 4.33 10.06 2.50
CA ILE A 95 5.07 9.15 1.62
C ILE A 95 5.35 9.80 0.27
N ALA A 96 6.53 9.53 -0.29
CA ALA A 96 6.83 9.79 -1.68
C ALA A 96 6.34 8.63 -2.54
N LEU A 97 5.71 8.94 -3.66
CA LEU A 97 5.40 8.02 -4.74
C LEU A 97 6.24 8.38 -5.96
N SER A 98 7.10 7.46 -6.40
CA SER A 98 7.86 7.56 -7.64
C SER A 98 7.22 6.67 -8.70
N ILE A 99 7.04 7.21 -9.91
CA ILE A 99 6.40 6.52 -11.03
C ILE A 99 7.39 6.44 -12.20
N LYS A 100 7.62 5.22 -12.70
CA LYS A 100 8.65 4.97 -13.70
C LYS A 100 8.36 5.64 -15.04
N ASN A 101 7.11 5.52 -15.50
CA ASN A 101 6.69 6.02 -16.80
C ASN A 101 6.00 7.37 -16.66
N LYS A 102 6.13 8.22 -17.68
CA LYS A 102 5.30 9.42 -17.79
C LYS A 102 3.85 9.01 -18.05
N ILE A 103 2.94 9.60 -17.30
CA ILE A 103 1.50 9.44 -17.42
C ILE A 103 0.92 10.83 -17.59
N GLU A 104 -0.14 10.95 -18.40
CA GLU A 104 -0.87 12.21 -18.55
C GLU A 104 -1.38 12.70 -17.19
N LYS A 105 -1.18 13.99 -16.89
CA LYS A 105 -1.54 14.57 -15.59
C LYS A 105 -3.01 14.35 -15.25
N ASP A 106 -3.91 14.41 -16.23
CA ASP A 106 -5.34 14.24 -16.00
C ASP A 106 -5.69 12.81 -15.55
N LYS A 107 -4.88 11.81 -15.93
CA LYS A 107 -5.04 10.40 -15.52
C LYS A 107 -4.30 10.06 -14.24
N ILE A 108 -3.32 10.88 -13.82
CA ILE A 108 -2.50 10.56 -12.65
C ILE A 108 -3.32 10.57 -11.37
N ASN A 109 -4.19 11.56 -11.22
CA ASN A 109 -5.02 11.72 -10.02
C ASN A 109 -5.98 10.54 -9.91
N GLU A 110 -6.57 10.12 -11.02
CA GLU A 110 -7.42 8.94 -11.06
C GLU A 110 -6.65 7.68 -10.69
N ILE A 111 -5.46 7.45 -11.25
CA ILE A 111 -4.64 6.27 -10.93
C ILE A 111 -4.21 6.27 -9.46
N ILE A 112 -3.76 7.40 -8.92
CA ILE A 112 -3.32 7.47 -7.54
C ILE A 112 -4.50 7.24 -6.59
N SER A 113 -5.62 7.94 -6.80
CA SER A 113 -6.80 7.84 -5.92
C SER A 113 -7.57 6.53 -6.07
N SER A 114 -7.63 5.94 -7.27
CA SER A 114 -8.39 4.69 -7.47
C SER A 114 -7.56 3.43 -7.20
N TYR A 115 -6.28 3.43 -7.58
CA TYR A 115 -5.46 2.22 -7.55
C TYR A 115 -4.44 2.22 -6.41
N ILE A 116 -3.63 3.28 -6.30
CA ILE A 116 -2.57 3.34 -5.29
C ILE A 116 -3.17 3.46 -3.90
N GLU A 117 -4.12 4.37 -3.71
CA GLU A 117 -4.87 4.54 -2.46
C GLU A 117 -5.57 3.24 -2.05
N GLN A 118 -6.23 2.55 -2.98
CA GLN A 118 -6.94 1.30 -2.69
C GLN A 118 -5.96 0.18 -2.27
N LEU A 119 -4.83 0.03 -2.97
CA LEU A 119 -3.82 -0.99 -2.64
C LEU A 119 -3.20 -0.76 -1.26
N ILE A 120 -2.83 0.48 -0.97
CA ILE A 120 -2.25 0.86 0.31
C ILE A 120 -3.31 0.68 1.41
N SER A 121 -4.51 1.23 1.23
CA SER A 121 -5.61 1.15 2.20
C SER A 121 -5.98 -0.28 2.53
N ASN A 122 -6.10 -1.16 1.55
CA ASN A 122 -6.45 -2.56 1.80
C ASN A 122 -5.38 -3.29 2.62
N SER A 123 -4.10 -3.01 2.33
CA SER A 123 -2.98 -3.63 3.04
C SER A 123 -2.95 -3.20 4.51
N PHE A 124 -3.21 -1.92 4.80
CA PHE A 124 -3.34 -1.43 6.16
C PHE A 124 -4.61 -1.92 6.85
N TYR A 125 -5.74 -1.89 6.15
CA TYR A 125 -7.06 -2.23 6.72
C TYR A 125 -7.11 -3.69 7.15
N ILE A 126 -6.81 -4.63 6.25
CA ILE A 126 -6.93 -6.07 6.52
C ILE A 126 -5.61 -6.61 7.06
N GLY A 127 -4.49 -6.31 6.41
CA GLY A 127 -3.19 -6.92 6.73
C GLY A 127 -2.60 -6.44 8.06
N GLN A 128 -2.90 -5.21 8.48
CA GLN A 128 -2.35 -4.60 9.69
C GLN A 128 -3.43 -4.31 10.75
N SER A 129 -4.69 -4.66 10.50
CA SER A 129 -5.84 -4.45 11.40
C SER A 129 -6.12 -2.99 11.76
N TRP A 130 -5.76 -2.03 10.89
CA TRP A 130 -5.96 -0.60 11.17
C TRP A 130 -7.44 -0.17 11.19
N TYR A 131 -8.37 -1.05 10.83
CA TYR A 131 -9.81 -0.81 10.99
C TYR A 131 -10.24 -0.52 12.44
N TRP A 132 -9.42 -0.87 13.43
CA TRP A 132 -9.65 -0.50 14.83
C TRP A 132 -9.43 0.98 15.13
N LEU A 133 -8.63 1.68 14.31
CA LEU A 133 -8.27 3.08 14.50
C LEU A 133 -9.34 4.05 13.96
N ILE A 134 -10.37 3.53 13.29
CA ILE A 134 -11.44 4.33 12.67
C ILE A 134 -12.81 4.00 13.27
N GLY A 135 -13.70 4.99 13.23
CA GLY A 135 -15.05 4.92 13.73
C GLY A 135 -16.00 4.13 12.84
N GLN A 136 -17.29 4.15 13.22
CA GLN A 136 -18.32 3.38 12.53
C GLN A 136 -18.59 3.91 11.11
N LYS A 137 -18.40 5.21 10.88
CA LYS A 137 -18.58 5.80 9.55
C LYS A 137 -17.50 5.27 8.61
N GLY A 138 -16.24 5.27 9.05
CA GLY A 138 -15.12 4.72 8.29
C GLY A 138 -15.28 3.23 7.98
N LYS A 139 -15.75 2.43 8.94
CA LYS A 139 -16.04 0.99 8.74
C LYS A 139 -17.15 0.75 7.73
N ARG A 140 -18.26 1.50 7.81
CA ARG A 140 -19.39 1.38 6.88
C ARG A 140 -18.98 1.73 5.46
N GLU A 141 -18.19 2.78 5.29
CA GLU A 141 -17.68 3.25 4.00
C GLU A 141 -16.47 2.45 3.50
N ARG A 142 -15.92 1.55 4.34
CA ARG A 142 -14.67 0.82 4.09
C ARG A 142 -13.52 1.75 3.72
N LYS A 143 -13.50 2.94 4.31
CA LYS A 143 -12.52 3.99 4.03
C LYS A 143 -11.62 4.16 5.24
N LEU A 144 -10.34 3.83 5.08
CA LEU A 144 -9.35 3.92 6.15
C LEU A 144 -8.68 5.29 6.23
N PHE A 145 -8.39 5.88 5.07
CA PHE A 145 -7.58 7.09 4.99
C PHE A 145 -8.30 8.21 4.23
N ASN A 146 -7.89 9.43 4.51
CA ASN A 146 -7.93 10.54 3.56
C ASN A 146 -6.53 10.76 3.03
N ILE A 147 -6.39 10.81 1.71
CA ILE A 147 -5.12 11.05 1.03
C ILE A 147 -5.19 12.39 0.30
N SER A 148 -4.19 13.23 0.52
CA SER A 148 -3.94 14.39 -0.34
C SER A 148 -2.69 14.14 -1.18
N ILE A 149 -2.72 14.63 -2.42
CA ILE A 149 -1.72 14.33 -3.45
C ILE A 149 -1.17 15.67 -3.96
N LYS A 150 0.16 15.79 -4.01
CA LYS A 150 0.82 16.94 -4.62
C LYS A 150 1.96 16.48 -5.51
N GLU A 151 2.00 16.96 -6.75
CA GLU A 151 3.13 16.72 -7.65
C GLU A 151 4.39 17.35 -7.07
N TYR A 152 5.48 16.59 -7.06
CA TYR A 152 6.79 17.07 -6.66
C TYR A 152 7.59 17.45 -7.91
N THR A 153 7.56 18.74 -8.23
CA THR A 153 8.36 19.33 -9.31
C THR A 153 9.62 19.93 -8.70
N HIS A 154 10.78 19.45 -9.17
CA HIS A 154 12.09 19.95 -8.74
C HIS A 154 12.68 20.92 -9.77
#